data_AF-A0A821P9M0-F1
#
_entry.id   AF-A0A821P9M0-F1
#
_cell.length_a   1.000
_cell.length_b   1.000
_cell.length_c   1.000
_cell.angle_alpha   90.00
_cell.angle_beta   90.00
_cell.angle_gamma   90.00
#
_symmetry.space_group_name_H-M   'P 1'
#
loop_
_entity.id
_entity.type
_entity.pdbx_description
1 polymer ?
#
loop_
_entity_poly.entity_id
_entity_poly.type
_entity_poly.pdbx_seq_one_letter_code
_entity_poly.pdbx_strand_id
1 'polypeptide(L)'
;MKFTYTDEGLMNTLGFDAGDLNGRSLYDYHHAADSASLAHQFKSLFSKGQCETGQYRFLAKSGGYAWVQTQATVITDKQQKPISVVCVNYVIR
;
A
#
# COMPACT_ATOMS: atom_id res chain seq x y z
N MET A 1 5.30 6.94 -3.04
CA MET A 1 4.12 6.28 -3.64
C MET A 1 2.89 6.89 -2.98
N LYS A 2 1.94 7.41 -3.77
CA LYS A 2 0.73 8.07 -3.26
C LYS A 2 -0.50 7.32 -3.75
N PHE A 3 -1.57 7.30 -2.98
CA PHE A 3 -2.85 6.77 -3.45
C PHE A 3 -3.40 7.67 -4.55
N THR A 4 -3.72 7.08 -5.69
CA THR A 4 -4.42 7.76 -6.80
C THR A 4 -5.83 7.22 -7.00
N TYR A 5 -6.08 6.02 -6.49
CA TYR A 5 -7.35 5.34 -6.47
C TYR A 5 -7.34 4.37 -5.28
N THR A 6 -8.50 4.16 -4.66
CA THR A 6 -8.69 3.12 -3.64
C THR A 6 -10.09 2.57 -3.79
N ASP A 7 -10.22 1.25 -3.72
CA ASP A 7 -11.50 0.58 -3.84
C ASP A 7 -12.31 0.63 -2.53
N GLU A 8 -13.59 0.30 -2.63
CA GLU A 8 -14.48 0.24 -1.46
C GLU A 8 -14.06 -0.82 -0.44
N GLY A 9 -13.42 -1.90 -0.90
CA GLY A 9 -12.96 -2.99 -0.02
C GLY A 9 -11.97 -2.50 1.03
N LEU A 10 -10.91 -1.80 0.61
CA LEU A 10 -9.91 -1.26 1.54
C LEU A 10 -10.51 -0.15 2.40
N MET A 11 -11.27 0.78 1.80
CA MET A 11 -11.93 1.88 2.49
C MET A 11 -12.84 1.37 3.62
N ASN A 12 -13.75 0.44 3.31
CA ASN A 12 -14.68 -0.12 4.30
C ASN A 12 -13.95 -0.93 5.38
N THR A 13 -12.88 -1.64 5.02
CA THR A 13 -12.15 -2.47 6.00
C THR A 13 -11.35 -1.64 7.00
N LEU A 14 -10.80 -0.50 6.58
CA LEU A 14 -9.97 0.38 7.43
C LEU A 14 -10.71 1.62 7.93
N GLY A 15 -11.95 1.81 7.47
CA GLY A 15 -12.84 2.91 7.85
C GLY A 15 -12.53 4.25 7.16
N PHE A 16 -11.75 4.27 6.08
CA PHE A 16 -11.42 5.49 5.35
C PHE A 16 -12.40 5.80 4.22
N ASP A 17 -12.42 7.07 3.78
CA ASP A 17 -13.01 7.49 2.52
C ASP A 17 -11.94 7.90 1.49
N ALA A 18 -12.37 8.17 0.26
CA ALA A 18 -11.48 8.54 -0.82
C ALA A 18 -10.72 9.86 -0.56
N GLY A 19 -11.32 10.79 0.19
CA GLY A 19 -10.72 12.07 0.55
C GLY A 19 -9.63 11.92 1.62
N ASP A 20 -9.77 10.92 2.50
CA ASP A 20 -8.74 10.58 3.47
C ASP A 20 -7.48 10.06 2.81
N LEU A 21 -7.60 9.23 1.76
CA LEU A 21 -6.49 8.47 1.18
C LEU A 21 -5.87 9.14 -0.05
N ASN A 22 -6.68 9.63 -0.99
CA ASN A 22 -6.18 10.08 -2.28
C ASN A 22 -5.21 11.27 -2.13
N GLY A 23 -4.06 11.17 -2.81
CA GLY A 23 -2.98 12.14 -2.74
C GLY A 23 -2.08 12.02 -1.51
N ARG A 24 -2.45 11.21 -0.51
CA ARG A 24 -1.60 10.90 0.66
C ARG A 24 -0.58 9.82 0.33
N SER A 25 0.53 9.83 1.06
CA SER A 25 1.57 8.82 0.90
C SER A 25 1.12 7.51 1.55
N LEU A 26 1.39 6.36 0.92
CA LEU A 26 1.20 5.07 1.61
C LEU A 26 1.96 5.04 2.94
N TYR A 27 3.12 5.69 2.98
CA TYR A 27 4.00 5.74 4.16
C TYR A 27 3.42 6.56 5.33
N ASP A 28 2.28 7.24 5.14
CA ASP A 28 1.61 7.96 6.23
C ASP A 28 0.74 7.00 7.08
N TYR A 29 0.51 5.76 6.62
CA TYR A 29 -0.46 4.84 7.20
C TYR A 29 0.14 3.54 7.75
N HIS A 30 1.46 3.37 7.75
CA HIS A 30 2.08 2.21 8.38
C HIS A 30 2.63 2.57 9.77
N HIS A 31 2.68 1.59 10.67
CA HIS A 31 3.28 1.77 11.98
C HIS A 31 4.79 2.05 11.86
N ALA A 32 5.32 3.03 12.61
CA ALA A 32 6.72 3.48 12.49
C ALA A 32 7.76 2.34 12.61
N ALA A 33 7.55 1.37 13.51
CA ALA A 33 8.44 0.22 13.65
C ALA A 33 8.50 -0.73 12.43
N ASP A 34 7.54 -0.63 11.50
CA ASP A 34 7.49 -1.47 10.29
C ASP A 34 8.14 -0.75 9.08
N SER A 35 8.51 0.53 9.22
CA SER A 35 9.00 1.40 8.15
C SER A 35 10.20 0.83 7.38
N ALA A 36 11.19 0.31 8.10
CA ALA A 36 12.42 -0.16 7.49
C ALA A 36 12.18 -1.39 6.59
N SER A 37 11.33 -2.32 7.05
CA SER A 37 10.94 -3.52 6.30
C SER A 37 10.17 -3.14 5.04
N LEU A 38 9.17 -2.26 5.17
CA LEU A 38 8.37 -1.79 4.04
C LEU A 38 9.20 -1.01 3.02
N ALA A 39 10.10 -0.13 3.48
CA ALA A 39 11.00 0.60 2.60
C ALA A 39 11.91 -0.34 1.79
N HIS A 40 12.42 -1.42 2.42
CA HIS A 40 13.21 -2.43 1.73
C HIS A 40 12.38 -3.17 0.65
N GLN A 41 11.16 -3.58 0.99
CA GLN A 41 10.28 -4.34 0.08
C GLN A 41 9.83 -3.49 -1.11
N PHE A 42 9.37 -2.25 -0.86
CA PHE A 42 9.01 -1.32 -1.95
C PHE A 42 10.22 -0.83 -2.75
N LYS A 43 11.43 -0.85 -2.20
CA LYS A 43 12.63 -0.66 -3.03
C LYS A 43 12.79 -1.81 -4.04
N SER A 44 12.52 -3.05 -3.64
CA SER A 44 12.53 -4.20 -4.55
C SER A 44 11.42 -4.15 -5.61
N LEU A 45 10.28 -3.52 -5.30
CA LEU A 45 9.20 -3.29 -6.28
C LEU A 45 9.71 -2.53 -7.51
N PHE A 46 10.41 -1.41 -7.28
CA PHE A 46 10.86 -0.57 -8.39
C PHE A 46 12.01 -1.17 -9.20
N SER A 47 12.77 -2.12 -8.63
CA SER A 47 13.83 -2.81 -9.37
C SER A 47 13.35 -4.07 -10.09
N LYS A 48 12.34 -4.77 -9.56
CA LYS A 48 11.86 -6.06 -10.11
C LYS A 48 10.49 -6.00 -10.78
N GLY A 49 9.78 -4.87 -10.66
CA GLY A 49 8.42 -4.68 -11.17
C GLY A 49 7.33 -5.25 -10.26
N GLN A 50 7.66 -6.07 -9.26
CA GLN A 50 6.70 -6.60 -8.29
C GLN A 50 7.37 -6.90 -6.94
N CYS A 51 6.59 -6.87 -5.86
CA CYS A 51 7.01 -7.36 -4.56
C CYS A 51 5.81 -7.87 -3.74
N GLU A 52 6.11 -8.70 -2.75
CA GLU A 52 5.20 -9.00 -1.66
C GLU A 52 5.84 -8.49 -0.36
N THR A 53 5.06 -7.82 0.48
CA THR A 53 5.52 -7.38 1.80
C THR A 53 5.48 -8.53 2.80
N GLY A 54 6.13 -8.34 3.95
CA GLY A 54 5.77 -9.08 5.14
C GLY A 54 4.42 -8.59 5.67
N GLN A 55 3.95 -9.19 6.76
CA GLN A 55 2.84 -8.61 7.51
C GLN A 55 3.31 -7.31 8.20
N TYR A 56 2.54 -6.25 8.04
CA TYR A 56 2.79 -4.95 8.67
C TYR A 56 1.50 -4.37 9.21
N ARG A 57 1.62 -3.39 10.10
CA ARG A 57 0.49 -2.71 10.70
C ARG A 57 0.07 -1.52 9.86
N PHE A 58 -1.16 -1.54 9.37
CA PHE A 58 -1.81 -0.45 8.66
C PHE A 58 -2.79 0.27 9.61
N LEU A 59 -2.66 1.59 9.72
CA LEU A 59 -3.47 2.44 10.60
C LEU A 59 -4.93 2.46 10.14
N ALA A 60 -5.87 2.16 11.03
CA ALA A 60 -7.30 2.33 10.77
C ALA A 60 -7.78 3.74 11.15
N LYS A 61 -8.85 4.25 10.51
CA LYS A 61 -9.37 5.61 10.77
C LYS A 61 -9.81 5.82 12.21
N SER A 62 -10.39 4.79 12.84
CA SER A 62 -10.80 4.81 14.25
C SER A 62 -9.63 4.75 15.25
N GLY A 63 -8.39 4.68 14.75
CA GLY A 63 -7.20 4.39 15.55
C GLY A 63 -6.91 2.89 15.63
N GLY A 64 -5.74 2.55 16.15
CA GLY A 64 -5.24 1.17 16.13
C GLY A 64 -4.75 0.72 14.76
N TYR A 65 -4.48 -0.57 14.61
CA TYR A 65 -3.87 -1.10 13.40
C TYR A 65 -4.48 -2.45 12.99
N ALA A 66 -4.63 -2.64 11.67
CA ALA A 66 -4.88 -3.94 11.08
C ALA A 66 -3.56 -4.54 10.60
N TRP A 67 -3.41 -5.87 10.74
CA TRP A 67 -2.31 -6.58 10.11
C TRP A 67 -2.64 -6.76 8.63
N VAL A 68 -1.73 -6.30 7.77
CA VAL A 68 -1.87 -6.32 6.31
C VAL A 68 -0.64 -6.95 5.69
N GLN A 69 -0.84 -7.74 4.64
CA GLN A 69 0.19 -8.10 3.67
C GLN A 69 -0.19 -7.50 2.32
N THR A 70 0.75 -6.83 1.66
CA THR A 70 0.51 -6.18 0.37
C THR A 70 1.31 -6.87 -0.72
N GLN A 71 0.63 -7.25 -1.79
CA GLN A 71 1.27 -7.55 -3.06
C GLN A 71 1.18 -6.31 -3.94
N ALA A 72 2.31 -5.88 -4.48
CA ALA A 72 2.40 -4.68 -5.31
C ALA A 72 3.05 -5.01 -6.66
N THR A 73 2.47 -4.47 -7.73
CA THR A 73 2.95 -4.65 -9.10
C THR A 73 3.00 -3.31 -9.81
N VAL A 74 4.14 -3.01 -10.43
CA VAL A 74 4.31 -1.84 -11.31
C VAL A 74 3.59 -2.11 -12.62
N ILE A 75 2.67 -1.23 -12.99
CA ILE A 75 2.05 -1.23 -14.30
C ILE A 75 2.86 -0.32 -15.21
N THR A 76 3.17 -0.80 -16.40
CA THR A 76 3.89 -0.06 -17.43
C THR A 76 3.03 0.18 -18.66
N ASP A 77 3.34 1.21 -19.43
CA ASP A 77 2.77 1.41 -20.75
C ASP A 77 3.38 0.47 -21.81
N LYS A 78 2.99 0.66 -23.08
CA LYS A 78 3.50 -0.11 -24.23
C LYS A 78 5.01 0.06 -24.46
N GLN A 79 5.63 1.10 -23.91
CA GLN A 79 7.05 1.42 -24.03
C GLN A 79 7.83 1.00 -22.78
N GLN A 80 7.24 0.18 -21.90
CA GLN A 80 7.82 -0.26 -20.62
C GLN A 80 8.09 0.89 -19.63
N LYS A 81 7.44 2.04 -19.81
CA LYS A 81 7.53 3.15 -18.86
C LYS A 81 6.56 2.92 -17.70
N PRO A 82 6.99 3.00 -16.43
CA PRO A 82 6.10 2.89 -15.27
C PRO A 82 5.02 3.98 -15.28
N ILE A 83 3.76 3.59 -15.10
CA ILE A 83 2.61 4.50 -15.04
C ILE A 83 1.93 4.51 -13.67
N SER A 84 1.87 3.36 -12.99
CA SER A 84 1.22 3.22 -11.68
C SER A 84 1.72 1.99 -10.95
N VAL A 85 1.33 1.85 -9.69
CA VAL A 85 1.48 0.63 -8.91
C VAL A 85 0.08 0.18 -8.51
N VAL A 86 -0.24 -1.08 -8.75
CA VAL A 86 -1.45 -1.72 -8.23
C VAL A 86 -1.07 -2.51 -6.98
N CYS A 87 -1.76 -2.25 -5.88
CA CYS A 87 -1.58 -2.93 -4.61
C CYS A 87 -2.82 -3.74 -4.28
N VAL A 88 -2.64 -5.03 -3.98
CA VAL A 88 -3.66 -5.88 -3.36
C VAL A 88 -3.30 -6.05 -1.90
N ASN A 89 -4.21 -5.65 -1.01
CA ASN A 89 -4.00 -5.66 0.44
C ASN A 89 -4.81 -6.78 1.08
N TYR A 90 -4.13 -7.74 1.69
CA TYR A 90 -4.73 -8.83 2.43
C TYR A 90 -4.76 -8.48 3.91
N VAL A 91 -5.96 -8.29 4.45
CA VAL A 91 -6.15 -8.10 5.89
C VAL A 91 -6.11 -9.46 6.57
N ILE A 92 -5.15 -9.62 7.48
CA ILE A 92 -4.91 -10.86 8.21
C ILE A 92 -5.81 -10.88 9.45
N ARG A 93 -6.54 -11.99 9.64
CA ARG A 93 -7.39 -12.24 10.81
C ARG A 93 -6.76 -13.28 11.72
#